data_AF-A0A135I2D4-F1
#
_entry.id   AF-A0A135I2D4-F1
#
_cell.length_a   1.000
_cell.length_b   1.000
_cell.length_c   1.000
_cell.angle_alpha   90.00
_cell.angle_beta   90.00
_cell.angle_gamma   90.00
#
_symmetry.space_group_name_H-M   'P 1'
#
loop_
_entity.id
_entity.type
_entity.pdbx_description
1 polymer ?
#
loop_
_entity_poly.entity_id
_entity_poly.type
_entity_poly.pdbx_seq_one_letter_code
_entity_poly.pdbx_strand_id
1 'polypeptide(L)'
;MKTTVISLVSIMLLAGCSSKLPSQYVCEDGQSFQALITSDTALIRLNDEDKELPRIRSASGVQYQSDGGNTGFYGKGKEAMLVWGM
;
A
#
# COMPACT_ATOMS: atom_id res chain seq x y z
N MET A 1 26.24 13.01 -53.27
CA MET A 1 26.41 12.15 -52.08
C MET A 1 25.41 12.62 -51.03
N LYS A 2 24.49 11.74 -50.61
CA LYS A 2 23.43 12.04 -49.62
C LYS A 2 23.93 11.60 -48.26
N THR A 3 24.14 12.55 -47.35
CA THR A 3 24.67 12.29 -46.01
C THR A 3 23.54 11.85 -45.09
N THR A 4 23.75 10.69 -44.47
CA THR A 4 22.84 9.89 -43.65
C THR A 4 22.29 10.65 -42.44
N VAL A 5 20.98 10.57 -42.23
CA VAL A 5 20.26 11.04 -41.04
C VAL A 5 20.51 10.06 -39.90
N ILE A 6 21.21 10.50 -38.84
CA ILE A 6 21.35 9.73 -37.59
C ILE A 6 20.08 9.98 -36.76
N SER A 7 19.18 9.00 -36.77
CA SER A 7 17.97 8.99 -35.94
C SER A 7 18.38 8.76 -34.48
N LEU A 8 18.31 9.82 -33.67
CA LEU A 8 18.53 9.80 -32.23
C LEU A 8 17.33 9.08 -31.59
N VAL A 9 17.46 7.78 -31.35
CA VAL A 9 16.45 6.95 -30.70
C VAL A 9 16.27 7.44 -29.26
N SER A 10 15.22 8.22 -29.06
CA SER A 10 14.73 8.69 -27.77
C SER A 10 14.39 7.49 -26.87
N ILE A 11 15.29 7.13 -25.97
CA ILE A 11 14.99 6.29 -24.80
C ILE A 11 14.21 7.18 -23.83
N MET A 12 12.92 7.34 -24.11
CA MET A 12 11.97 7.93 -23.17
C MET A 12 11.78 6.94 -22.03
N LEU A 13 12.26 7.33 -20.87
CA LEU A 13 12.17 6.63 -19.61
C LEU A 13 10.71 6.20 -19.34
N LEU A 14 10.47 4.88 -19.24
CA LEU A 14 9.31 4.36 -18.55
C LEU A 14 9.50 4.61 -17.05
N ALA A 15 9.26 5.84 -16.61
CA ALA A 15 8.95 6.10 -15.21
C ALA A 15 7.57 5.46 -14.96
N GLY A 16 7.57 4.19 -14.54
CA GLY A 16 6.36 3.52 -14.10
C GLY A 16 5.77 4.32 -12.94
N CYS A 17 4.59 4.91 -13.14
CA CYS A 17 3.87 5.57 -12.07
C CYS A 17 3.51 4.52 -11.01
N SER A 18 4.29 4.46 -9.92
CA SER A 18 3.88 3.72 -8.73
C SER A 18 2.68 4.43 -8.13
N SER A 19 1.50 3.83 -8.23
CA SER A 19 0.29 4.35 -7.58
C SER A 19 0.46 4.32 -6.07
N LYS A 20 0.11 5.40 -5.38
CA LYS A 20 0.10 5.47 -3.91
C LYS A 20 -1.32 5.24 -3.40
N LEU A 21 -1.47 4.56 -2.27
CA LEU A 21 -2.76 4.48 -1.60
C LEU A 21 -3.01 5.78 -0.80
N PRO A 22 -4.28 6.14 -0.51
CA PRO A 22 -4.61 7.45 0.04
C PRO A 22 -4.10 7.72 1.46
N SER A 23 -3.92 6.68 2.28
CA SER A 23 -3.41 6.81 3.65
C SER A 23 -1.98 6.29 3.73
N GLN A 24 -1.12 7.02 4.43
CA GLN A 24 0.25 6.61 4.74
C GLN A 24 0.48 6.71 6.24
N TYR A 25 1.03 5.64 6.82
CA TYR A 25 1.34 5.54 8.24
C TYR A 25 2.84 5.35 8.41
N VAL A 26 3.40 5.96 9.46
CA VAL A 26 4.81 5.83 9.85
C VAL A 26 4.83 5.29 11.28
N CYS A 27 5.48 4.15 11.45
CA CYS A 27 5.67 3.47 12.73
C CYS A 27 6.80 4.14 13.53
N GLU A 28 6.86 3.87 14.84
CA GLU A 28 7.88 4.43 15.73
C GLU A 28 9.31 4.01 15.35
N ASP A 29 9.47 2.84 14.75
CA ASP A 29 10.74 2.30 14.26
C ASP A 29 11.13 2.82 12.85
N GLY A 30 10.34 3.71 12.28
CA GLY A 30 10.55 4.28 10.95
C GLY A 30 10.02 3.44 9.79
N GLN A 31 9.46 2.26 10.05
CA GLN A 31 8.75 1.50 9.01
C GLN A 31 7.51 2.29 8.56
N SER A 32 7.12 2.15 7.29
CA SER A 32 5.91 2.79 6.79
C SER A 32 5.10 1.83 5.93
N PHE A 33 3.78 2.00 5.97
CA PHE A 33 2.85 1.26 5.12
C PHE A 33 1.77 2.21 4.60
N GLN A 34 1.13 1.81 3.50
CA GLN A 34 0.04 2.57 2.91
C GLN A 34 -1.27 1.79 3.03
N ALA A 35 -2.40 2.49 3.09
CA ALA A 35 -3.71 1.87 3.16
C ALA A 35 -4.75 2.59 2.30
N LEU A 36 -5.67 1.82 1.73
CA LEU A 36 -6.95 2.28 1.22
C LEU A 36 -8.03 1.59 2.06
N ILE A 37 -8.78 2.39 2.82
CA ILE A 37 -9.77 1.90 3.79
C ILE A 37 -11.17 2.17 3.24
N THR A 38 -12.01 1.14 3.22
CA THR A 38 -13.43 1.23 2.89
C THR A 38 -14.30 0.80 4.07
N SER A 39 -15.62 0.80 3.90
CA SER A 39 -16.58 0.31 4.91
C SER A 39 -16.39 -1.17 5.24
N ASP A 40 -15.89 -1.96 4.29
CA ASP A 40 -15.94 -3.42 4.33
C ASP A 40 -14.56 -4.07 4.23
N THR A 41 -13.59 -3.38 3.62
CA THR A 41 -12.23 -3.91 3.43
C THR A 41 -11.17 -2.83 3.65
N ALA A 42 -9.94 -3.28 3.89
CA ALA A 42 -8.76 -2.44 3.88
C ALA A 42 -7.71 -3.07 2.96
N LEU A 43 -7.30 -2.36 1.91
CA LEU A 43 -6.14 -2.72 1.10
C LEU A 43 -4.89 -2.12 1.73
N ILE A 44 -3.98 -2.95 2.20
CA ILE A 44 -2.72 -2.55 2.84
C ILE A 44 -1.56 -2.86 1.91
N ARG A 45 -0.65 -1.89 1.74
CA ARG A 45 0.61 -2.04 1.01
C ARG A 45 1.80 -1.89 1.96
N LEU A 46 2.64 -2.92 2.04
CA LEU A 46 3.90 -2.93 2.78
C LEU A 46 4.97 -3.62 1.93
N ASN A 47 6.12 -2.97 1.71
CA ASN A 47 7.23 -3.52 0.91
C ASN A 47 6.81 -4.05 -0.48
N ASP A 48 5.95 -3.29 -1.18
CA ASP A 48 5.37 -3.67 -2.50
C ASP A 48 4.46 -4.91 -2.49
N GLU A 49 4.15 -5.46 -1.32
CA GLU A 49 3.12 -6.48 -1.14
C GLU A 49 1.79 -5.84 -0.75
N ASP A 50 0.74 -6.26 -1.46
CA ASP A 50 -0.63 -5.84 -1.21
C ASP A 50 -1.41 -6.97 -0.53
N LYS A 51 -2.14 -6.64 0.54
CA LYS A 51 -3.11 -7.54 1.18
C LYS A 51 -4.43 -6.81 1.37
N GLU A 52 -5.51 -7.43 0.90
CA GLU A 52 -6.86 -7.00 1.21
C GLU A 52 -7.35 -7.73 2.47
N LEU A 53 -7.80 -6.96 3.45
CA LEU A 53 -8.25 -7.46 4.74
C LEU A 53 -9.75 -7.17 4.91
N PRO A 54 -10.60 -8.17 5.14
CA PRO A 54 -12.01 -7.95 5.43
C PRO A 54 -12.20 -7.31 6.82
N ARG A 55 -13.23 -6.49 6.95
CA ARG A 55 -13.59 -5.85 8.22
C ARG A 55 -14.19 -6.86 9.20
N ILE A 56 -13.78 -6.75 10.46
CA ILE A 56 -14.36 -7.51 11.57
C ILE A 56 -15.07 -6.58 12.55
N ARG A 57 -16.08 -7.13 13.26
CA ARG A 57 -16.73 -6.40 14.35
C ARG A 57 -15.75 -6.23 15.51
N SER A 58 -15.68 -5.02 16.06
CA SER A 58 -14.82 -4.69 17.18
C SER A 58 -15.52 -3.74 18.15
N ALA A 59 -15.13 -3.78 19.43
CA ALA A 59 -15.71 -2.94 20.46
C ALA A 59 -15.23 -1.48 20.40
N SER A 60 -14.03 -1.23 19.85
CA SER A 60 -13.46 0.10 19.70
C SER A 60 -12.61 0.18 18.43
N GLY A 61 -12.73 1.32 17.75
CA GLY A 61 -12.00 1.57 16.51
C GLY A 61 -12.55 0.79 15.32
N VAL A 62 -11.72 0.67 14.30
CA VAL A 62 -11.96 -0.15 13.11
C VAL A 62 -10.92 -1.25 13.06
N GLN A 63 -11.35 -2.47 12.70
CA GLN A 63 -10.48 -3.63 12.66
C GLN A 63 -10.73 -4.42 11.38
N TYR A 64 -9.64 -4.84 10.75
CA TYR A 64 -9.65 -5.61 9.52
C TYR A 64 -8.61 -6.72 9.67
N GLN A 65 -8.93 -7.95 9.28
CA GLN A 65 -8.10 -9.10 9.60
C GLN A 65 -8.23 -10.18 8.53
N SER A 66 -7.11 -10.81 8.16
CA SER A 66 -7.09 -11.95 7.25
C SER A 66 -7.77 -13.19 7.87
N ASP A 67 -8.21 -14.10 7.01
CA ASP A 67 -8.63 -15.43 7.44
C ASP A 67 -7.45 -16.12 8.14
N GLY A 68 -7.65 -16.49 9.42
CA GLY A 68 -6.60 -17.07 10.27
C GLY A 68 -5.86 -16.08 11.18
N GLY A 69 -6.08 -14.77 11.02
CA GLY A 69 -5.65 -13.77 12.01
C GLY A 69 -4.16 -13.40 12.01
N ASN A 70 -3.38 -13.92 11.06
CA ASN A 70 -1.94 -13.65 10.95
C ASN A 70 -1.59 -12.27 10.37
N THR A 71 -2.55 -11.57 9.77
CA THR A 71 -2.40 -10.20 9.29
C THR A 71 -3.60 -9.37 9.75
N GLY A 72 -3.37 -8.18 10.29
CA GLY A 72 -4.44 -7.34 10.81
C GLY A 72 -4.10 -5.85 10.80
N PHE A 73 -5.08 -5.03 10.45
CA PHE A 73 -5.03 -3.57 10.53
C PHE A 73 -6.03 -3.09 11.58
N TYR A 74 -5.55 -2.33 12.55
CA TYR A 74 -6.32 -1.85 13.70
C TYR A 74 -6.22 -0.32 13.77
N GLY A 75 -7.30 0.39 13.46
CA GLY A 75 -7.33 1.84 13.39
C GLY A 75 -8.14 2.50 14.52
N LYS A 76 -7.66 3.63 15.05
CA LYS A 76 -8.37 4.45 16.02
C LYS A 76 -8.06 5.94 15.81
N GLY A 77 -9.06 6.69 15.36
CA GLY A 77 -8.86 8.11 15.03
C GLY A 77 -7.85 8.28 13.89
N LYS A 78 -6.66 8.82 14.20
CA LYS A 78 -5.57 9.03 13.23
C LYS A 78 -4.42 8.02 13.39
N GLU A 79 -4.53 7.11 14.33
CA GLU A 79 -3.50 6.12 14.64
C GLU A 79 -3.90 4.75 14.09
N ALA A 80 -2.90 3.93 13.79
CA ALA A 80 -3.11 2.56 13.37
C ALA A 80 -1.97 1.64 13.84
N MET A 81 -2.29 0.36 13.99
CA MET A 81 -1.34 -0.72 14.20
C MET A 81 -1.49 -1.73 13.05
N LEU A 82 -0.35 -2.22 12.55
CA LEU A 82 -0.29 -3.26 11.53
C LEU A 82 0.40 -4.51 12.10
N VAL A 83 -0.25 -5.66 11.93
CA VAL A 83 0.34 -6.99 12.13
C VAL A 83 0.50 -7.63 10.75
N TRP A 84 1.69 -8.16 10.43
CA TRP A 84 1.99 -8.68 9.08
C TRP A 84 2.64 -10.07 9.10
N GLY A 85 1.89 -11.10 8.69
CA GLY A 85 2.43 -12.42 8.36
C GLY A 85 3.06 -13.19 9.53
N MET A 86 2.45 -13.15 10.71
CA MET A 86 2.88 -13.97 11.87
C MET A 86 2.54 -15.45 11.72
#